data_AF-A0A9D9VH96-F1
#
_entry.id   AF-A0A9D9VH96-F1
#
_cell.length_a   1.000
_cell.length_b   1.000
_cell.length_c   1.000
_cell.angle_alpha   90.00
_cell.angle_beta   90.00
_cell.angle_gamma   90.00
#
_symmetry.space_group_name_H-M   'P 1'
#
loop_
_entity.id
_entity.type
_entity.pdbx_description
1 polymer ?
#
loop_
_entity_poly.entity_id
_entity_poly.type
_entity_poly.pdbx_seq_one_letter_code
_entity_poly.pdbx_strand_id
1 'polypeptide(L)'
;MLESEAHPDYKTRIENLKKQKEIEIAAHEKNIPIDVPDPSKETGVLDKQKQDIEKITKINGEISSLEEQKNSYTEKYNDLVKELEDLRSFKLSLELKEKDVLDFQETHSEIVTKYFVSWDKLFTLKVNYKQVDSTINEKEKKLAEYRDLLIPSESLDVIEEGTRKQMLSNGSINLKIERKIAERDALKQSLDVPTRKYQAYLEVKARWEVRKNELVGDEDTNGTLKYLDARIAYLKDTLPALIRQEREKRLEKAVLIFNKKKEIVEIYQTIKDSIDEIIGSNQNLLNEYKIVLNTGFVFSDDFETRFFSFVNQQVKGSFRGVDEGRKTLKTTTADVNLDNLESVKAFLNKLITLLEQDQRSEVKEEERQKYITDQIADQTGFFDYLFSLEYFTPKYQLQLDAKNIDTLSPGEKGALLLAFYLMLDKNDIPLIIDQPEDNLDNKSVSRILVPFIKQAKQRRQIIMVTHNPNLAVVADAEQIIYVNIDKANGNAFSSSTGAIENPEMNKRLVDILEGTRPAFDKRRLRYKQNES
;
A
#
# COMPACT_ATOMS: atom_id res chain seq x y z
N MET A 1 -11.26 -7.88 -0.83
CA MET A 1 -11.25 -6.91 0.28
C MET A 1 -12.67 -6.61 0.71
N LEU A 2 -12.87 -6.13 1.93
CA LEU A 2 -14.19 -5.73 2.44
C LEU A 2 -14.80 -4.60 1.59
N GLU A 3 -13.98 -3.67 1.10
CA GLU A 3 -14.38 -2.59 0.20
C GLU A 3 -14.95 -3.10 -1.13
N SER A 4 -14.45 -4.24 -1.64
CA SER A 4 -14.99 -4.87 -2.84
C SER A 4 -16.36 -5.50 -2.60
N GLU A 5 -16.61 -6.02 -1.40
CA GLU A 5 -17.91 -6.56 -1.01
C GLU A 5 -18.95 -5.46 -0.76
N ALA A 6 -18.49 -4.28 -0.33
CA ALA A 6 -19.33 -3.10 -0.14
C ALA A 6 -19.75 -2.43 -1.45
N HIS A 7 -19.17 -2.82 -2.58
CA HIS A 7 -19.53 -2.28 -3.89
C HIS A 7 -20.98 -2.68 -4.28
N PRO A 8 -21.79 -1.75 -4.84
CA PRO A 8 -23.19 -2.02 -5.21
C PRO A 8 -23.35 -3.19 -6.19
N ASP A 9 -22.40 -3.40 -7.09
CA ASP A 9 -22.44 -4.50 -8.06
C ASP A 9 -22.38 -5.86 -7.36
N TYR A 10 -21.61 -5.97 -6.27
CA TYR A 10 -21.54 -7.21 -5.50
C TYR A 10 -22.90 -7.51 -4.86
N LYS A 11 -23.50 -6.51 -4.19
CA LYS A 11 -24.83 -6.64 -3.60
C LYS A 11 -25.89 -7.00 -4.66
N THR A 12 -25.90 -6.28 -5.78
CA THR A 12 -26.83 -6.52 -6.91
C THR A 12 -26.68 -7.93 -7.47
N ARG A 13 -25.44 -8.44 -7.56
CA ARG A 13 -25.18 -9.82 -7.99
C ARG A 13 -25.79 -10.84 -7.02
N ILE A 14 -25.63 -10.65 -5.71
CA ILE A 14 -26.22 -11.54 -4.69
C ILE A 14 -27.76 -11.46 -4.73
N GLU A 15 -28.35 -10.27 -4.86
CA GLU A 15 -29.80 -10.09 -5.00
C GLU A 15 -30.35 -10.76 -6.27
N ASN A 16 -29.63 -10.69 -7.38
CA ASN A 16 -30.00 -11.38 -8.62
C ASN A 16 -29.95 -12.91 -8.47
N LEU A 17 -28.91 -13.44 -7.81
CA LEU A 17 -28.81 -14.87 -7.51
C LEU A 17 -29.97 -15.33 -6.61
N LYS A 18 -30.33 -14.52 -5.60
CA LYS A 18 -31.49 -14.78 -4.76
C LYS A 18 -32.78 -14.84 -5.58
N LYS A 19 -33.01 -13.84 -6.44
CA LYS A 19 -34.20 -13.79 -7.30
C LYS A 19 -34.28 -15.00 -8.24
N GLN A 20 -33.17 -15.42 -8.82
CA GLN A 20 -33.11 -16.64 -9.63
C GLN A 20 -33.47 -17.89 -8.81
N LYS A 21 -32.99 -17.97 -7.56
CA LYS A 21 -33.30 -19.06 -6.64
C LYS A 21 -34.78 -19.09 -6.23
N GLU A 22 -35.38 -17.93 -5.97
CA GLU A 22 -36.82 -17.79 -5.69
C GLU A 22 -37.68 -18.22 -6.88
N ILE A 23 -37.28 -17.88 -8.11
CA ILE A 23 -37.96 -18.34 -9.34
C ILE A 23 -37.85 -19.86 -9.48
N GLU A 24 -36.67 -20.44 -9.22
CA GLU A 24 -36.45 -21.90 -9.24
C GLU A 24 -37.37 -22.60 -8.24
N ILE A 25 -37.45 -22.09 -7.00
CA ILE A 25 -38.34 -22.62 -5.96
C ILE A 25 -39.81 -22.48 -6.36
N ALA A 26 -40.24 -21.32 -6.85
CA ALA A 26 -41.63 -21.11 -7.27
C ALA A 26 -42.03 -22.01 -8.45
N ALA A 27 -41.12 -22.26 -9.39
CA ALA A 27 -41.33 -23.21 -10.49
C ALA A 27 -41.43 -24.65 -9.97
N HIS A 28 -40.56 -25.02 -9.02
CA HIS A 28 -40.61 -26.31 -8.35
C HIS A 28 -41.94 -26.50 -7.59
N GLU A 29 -42.43 -25.47 -6.92
CA GLU A 29 -43.68 -25.51 -6.16
C GLU A 29 -44.93 -25.70 -7.03
N LYS A 30 -44.93 -25.13 -8.25
CA LYS A 30 -46.01 -25.36 -9.23
C LYS A 30 -46.11 -26.81 -9.70
N ASN A 31 -45.02 -27.56 -9.61
CA ASN A 31 -44.94 -28.97 -10.01
C ASN A 31 -45.23 -29.93 -8.85
N ILE A 32 -45.96 -29.48 -7.81
CA ILE A 32 -46.36 -30.34 -6.70
C ILE A 32 -47.16 -31.56 -7.21
N PRO A 33 -46.81 -32.79 -6.82
CA PRO A 33 -47.53 -33.98 -7.28
C PRO A 33 -48.99 -33.98 -6.83
N ILE A 34 -49.90 -34.29 -7.75
CA ILE A 34 -51.35 -34.37 -7.48
C ILE A 34 -51.61 -35.54 -6.54
N ASP A 35 -52.40 -35.28 -5.48
CA ASP A 35 -52.71 -36.26 -4.45
C ASP A 35 -53.43 -37.50 -5.00
N VAL A 36 -52.97 -38.68 -4.58
CA VAL A 36 -53.56 -39.98 -4.97
C VAL A 36 -54.12 -40.64 -3.71
N PRO A 37 -55.39 -41.09 -3.69
CA PRO A 37 -56.00 -41.74 -2.53
C PRO A 37 -55.23 -43.00 -2.13
N ASP A 38 -55.09 -43.23 -0.82
CA ASP A 38 -54.43 -44.39 -0.24
C ASP A 38 -55.33 -45.65 -0.34
N PRO A 39 -54.98 -46.64 -1.20
CA PRO A 39 -55.80 -47.82 -1.43
C PRO A 39 -55.75 -48.83 -0.28
N SER A 40 -54.84 -48.68 0.70
CA SER A 40 -54.77 -49.55 1.87
C SER A 40 -55.95 -49.37 2.86
N LYS A 41 -56.74 -48.30 2.68
CA LYS A 41 -57.91 -47.96 3.49
C LYS A 41 -59.24 -48.49 2.92
N GLU A 42 -59.23 -49.10 1.73
CA GLU A 42 -60.41 -49.74 1.15
C GLU A 42 -60.58 -51.18 1.67
N THR A 43 -61.79 -51.54 2.07
CA THR A 43 -62.14 -52.89 2.55
C THR A 43 -62.05 -53.91 1.41
N GLY A 44 -60.97 -54.70 1.36
CA GLY A 44 -60.81 -55.80 0.38
C GLY A 44 -59.36 -56.23 0.05
N VAL A 45 -58.33 -55.59 0.61
CA VAL A 45 -56.92 -55.90 0.31
C VAL A 45 -56.50 -57.28 0.87
N LEU A 46 -56.01 -58.17 0.00
CA LEU A 46 -55.50 -59.51 0.37
C LEU A 46 -54.28 -59.41 1.31
N ASP A 47 -54.14 -60.30 2.30
CA ASP A 47 -53.02 -60.31 3.27
C ASP A 47 -51.62 -60.30 2.61
N LYS A 48 -51.50 -60.90 1.43
CA LYS A 48 -50.27 -60.88 0.62
C LYS A 48 -49.91 -59.49 0.09
N GLN A 49 -50.90 -58.68 -0.29
CA GLN A 49 -50.68 -57.30 -0.74
C GLN A 49 -50.26 -56.39 0.43
N LYS A 50 -50.81 -56.61 1.64
CA LYS A 50 -50.36 -55.90 2.85
C LYS A 50 -48.90 -56.20 3.18
N GLN A 51 -48.49 -57.47 3.09
CA GLN A 51 -47.09 -57.87 3.28
C GLN A 51 -46.15 -57.29 2.22
N ASP A 52 -46.57 -57.22 0.95
CA ASP A 52 -45.77 -56.61 -0.11
C ASP A 52 -45.67 -55.08 0.07
N ILE A 53 -46.74 -54.41 0.55
CA ILE A 53 -46.72 -52.98 0.92
C ILE A 53 -45.77 -52.70 2.08
N GLU A 54 -45.78 -53.53 3.14
CA GLU A 54 -44.85 -53.41 4.28
C GLU A 54 -43.39 -53.60 3.88
N LYS A 55 -43.12 -54.53 2.94
CA LYS A 55 -41.77 -54.69 2.38
C LYS A 55 -41.36 -53.49 1.54
N ILE A 56 -42.27 -52.93 0.74
CA ILE A 56 -42.01 -51.73 -0.06
C ILE A 56 -41.75 -50.51 0.83
N THR A 57 -42.51 -50.30 1.90
CA THR A 57 -42.25 -49.20 2.85
C THR A 57 -40.91 -49.37 3.56
N LYS A 58 -40.54 -50.60 3.93
CA LYS A 58 -39.21 -50.90 4.48
C LYS A 58 -38.10 -50.61 3.47
N ILE A 59 -38.23 -51.07 2.22
CA ILE A 59 -37.25 -50.81 1.17
C ILE A 59 -37.14 -49.31 0.86
N ASN A 60 -38.26 -48.59 0.84
CA ASN A 60 -38.25 -47.13 0.67
C ASN A 60 -37.52 -46.43 1.83
N GLY A 61 -37.70 -46.87 3.08
CA GLY A 61 -36.91 -46.37 4.21
C GLY A 61 -35.41 -46.66 4.07
N GLU A 62 -35.04 -47.86 3.59
CA GLU A 62 -33.65 -48.21 3.29
C GLU A 62 -33.07 -47.36 2.15
N ILE A 63 -33.86 -47.08 1.10
CA ILE A 63 -33.47 -46.19 -0.01
C ILE A 63 -33.25 -44.77 0.51
N SER A 64 -34.18 -44.22 1.29
CA SER A 64 -34.05 -42.87 1.86
C SER A 64 -32.81 -42.74 2.74
N SER A 65 -32.51 -43.74 3.59
CA SER A 65 -31.28 -43.72 4.39
C SER A 65 -30.01 -43.79 3.53
N LEU A 66 -30.02 -44.55 2.44
CA LEU A 66 -28.90 -44.59 1.50
C LEU A 66 -28.76 -43.29 0.69
N GLU A 67 -29.88 -42.63 0.35
CA GLU A 67 -29.89 -41.32 -0.31
C GLU A 67 -29.33 -40.22 0.61
N GLU A 68 -29.68 -40.23 1.90
CA GLU A 68 -29.07 -39.34 2.91
C GLU A 68 -27.54 -39.56 3.02
N GLN A 69 -27.12 -40.83 3.07
CA GLN A 69 -25.70 -41.17 3.07
C GLN A 69 -25.00 -40.68 1.79
N LYS A 70 -25.62 -40.90 0.61
CA LYS A 70 -25.11 -40.42 -0.67
C LYS A 70 -24.92 -38.90 -0.65
N ASN A 71 -25.91 -38.16 -0.18
CA ASN A 71 -25.86 -36.70 -0.11
C ASN A 71 -24.72 -36.24 0.80
N SER A 72 -24.60 -36.83 2.01
CA SER A 72 -23.51 -36.52 2.94
C SER A 72 -22.12 -36.80 2.35
N TYR A 73 -21.93 -37.91 1.64
CA TYR A 73 -20.66 -38.21 0.97
C TYR A 73 -20.41 -37.33 -0.26
N THR A 74 -21.46 -36.86 -0.93
CA THR A 74 -21.35 -35.93 -2.07
C THR A 74 -20.91 -34.54 -1.60
N GLU A 75 -21.43 -34.06 -0.47
CA GLU A 75 -20.97 -32.82 0.17
C GLU A 75 -19.49 -32.93 0.55
N LYS A 76 -19.11 -34.00 1.27
CA LYS A 76 -17.70 -34.25 1.64
C LYS A 76 -16.79 -34.35 0.43
N TYR A 77 -17.26 -34.92 -0.68
CA TYR A 77 -16.53 -34.96 -1.94
C TYR A 77 -16.30 -33.55 -2.49
N ASN A 78 -17.36 -32.74 -2.59
CA ASN A 78 -17.29 -31.38 -3.12
C ASN A 78 -16.40 -30.46 -2.27
N ASP A 79 -16.49 -30.56 -0.95
CA ASP A 79 -15.63 -29.78 -0.05
C ASP A 79 -14.17 -30.17 -0.19
N LEU A 80 -13.88 -31.46 -0.31
CA LEU A 80 -12.51 -31.93 -0.53
C LEU A 80 -11.95 -31.49 -1.90
N VAL A 81 -12.80 -31.36 -2.94
CA VAL A 81 -12.41 -30.78 -4.23
C VAL A 81 -12.00 -29.33 -4.08
N LYS A 82 -12.78 -28.51 -3.35
CA LYS A 82 -12.44 -27.10 -3.07
C LYS A 82 -11.13 -26.99 -2.30
N GLU A 83 -10.96 -27.78 -1.24
CA GLU A 83 -9.72 -27.79 -0.45
C GLU A 83 -8.50 -28.16 -1.32
N LEU A 84 -8.65 -29.09 -2.26
CA LEU A 84 -7.59 -29.44 -3.22
C LEU A 84 -7.31 -28.32 -4.21
N GLU A 85 -8.32 -27.60 -4.67
CA GLU A 85 -8.15 -26.42 -5.53
C GLU A 85 -7.37 -25.32 -4.81
N ASP A 86 -7.75 -25.02 -3.55
CA ASP A 86 -7.04 -24.06 -2.70
C ASP A 86 -5.57 -24.46 -2.48
N LEU A 87 -5.30 -25.72 -2.16
CA LEU A 87 -3.93 -26.22 -1.95
C LEU A 87 -3.09 -26.17 -3.24
N ARG A 88 -3.69 -26.50 -4.39
CA ARG A 88 -3.00 -26.42 -5.69
C ARG A 88 -2.72 -24.98 -6.09
N SER A 89 -3.67 -24.07 -5.87
CA SER A 89 -3.49 -22.64 -6.09
C SER A 89 -2.40 -22.05 -5.18
N PHE A 90 -2.37 -22.46 -3.92
CA PHE A 90 -1.31 -22.08 -2.98
C PHE A 90 0.05 -22.61 -3.42
N LYS A 91 0.14 -23.88 -3.83
CA LYS A 91 1.38 -24.47 -4.38
C LYS A 91 1.89 -23.68 -5.59
N LEU A 92 1.00 -23.38 -6.54
CA LEU A 92 1.35 -22.58 -7.73
C LEU A 92 1.84 -21.18 -7.35
N SER A 93 1.22 -20.54 -6.35
CA SER A 93 1.65 -19.23 -5.86
C SER A 93 3.06 -19.27 -5.24
N LEU A 94 3.40 -20.35 -4.53
CA LEU A 94 4.76 -20.58 -4.02
C LEU A 94 5.77 -20.78 -5.16
N GLU A 95 5.42 -21.57 -6.17
CA GLU A 95 6.27 -21.80 -7.36
C GLU A 95 6.55 -20.49 -8.11
N LEU A 96 5.52 -19.65 -8.29
CA LEU A 96 5.68 -18.33 -8.90
C LEU A 96 6.60 -17.43 -8.07
N LYS A 97 6.49 -17.44 -6.74
CA LYS A 97 7.35 -16.61 -5.88
C LYS A 97 8.79 -17.11 -5.87
N GLU A 98 9.01 -18.42 -5.90
CA GLU A 98 10.34 -18.99 -6.07
C GLU A 98 10.94 -18.54 -7.41
N LYS A 99 10.16 -18.58 -8.48
CA LYS A 99 10.57 -18.10 -9.80
C LYS A 99 10.93 -16.60 -9.78
N ASP A 100 10.11 -15.74 -9.17
CA ASP A 100 10.43 -14.30 -9.05
C ASP A 100 11.82 -14.07 -8.44
N VAL A 101 12.13 -14.83 -7.37
CA VAL A 101 13.41 -14.69 -6.66
C VAL A 101 14.56 -15.20 -7.53
N LEU A 102 14.36 -16.31 -8.26
CA LEU A 102 15.36 -16.82 -9.22
C LEU A 102 15.60 -15.82 -10.36
N ASP A 103 14.54 -15.27 -10.94
CA ASP A 103 14.63 -14.27 -12.02
C ASP A 103 15.35 -12.99 -11.51
N PHE A 104 15.11 -12.57 -10.26
CA PHE A 104 15.85 -11.48 -9.62
C PHE A 104 17.34 -11.81 -9.45
N GLN A 105 17.66 -13.03 -9.02
CA GLN A 105 19.02 -13.51 -8.87
C GLN A 105 19.78 -13.53 -10.21
N GLU A 106 19.10 -13.93 -11.28
CA GLU A 106 19.64 -13.95 -12.64
C GLU A 106 19.90 -12.53 -13.14
N THR A 107 18.91 -11.63 -13.02
CA THR A 107 18.97 -10.25 -13.51
C THR A 107 20.11 -9.44 -12.87
N HIS A 108 20.44 -9.72 -11.61
CA HIS A 108 21.48 -8.99 -10.87
C HIS A 108 22.77 -9.81 -10.65
N SER A 109 22.91 -10.94 -11.35
CA SER A 109 24.04 -11.85 -11.21
C SER A 109 25.39 -11.17 -11.46
N GLU A 110 25.50 -10.28 -12.45
CA GLU A 110 26.75 -9.57 -12.76
C GLU A 110 27.23 -8.69 -11.60
N ILE A 111 26.32 -7.94 -10.97
CA ILE A 111 26.62 -7.06 -9.84
C ILE A 111 27.05 -7.90 -8.63
N VAL A 112 26.30 -8.97 -8.35
CA VAL A 112 26.60 -9.85 -7.21
C VAL A 112 27.92 -10.56 -7.37
N THR A 113 28.23 -11.07 -8.56
CA THR A 113 29.51 -11.72 -8.83
C THR A 113 30.67 -10.73 -8.71
N LYS A 114 30.48 -9.48 -9.14
CA LYS A 114 31.51 -8.43 -9.12
C LYS A 114 31.86 -7.92 -7.71
N TYR A 115 30.87 -7.77 -6.83
CA TYR A 115 31.08 -7.13 -5.52
C TYR A 115 30.91 -8.06 -4.31
N PHE A 116 30.12 -9.12 -4.45
CA PHE A 116 29.69 -9.95 -3.32
C PHE A 116 30.04 -11.45 -3.46
N VAL A 117 30.68 -11.83 -4.58
CA VAL A 117 31.17 -13.19 -4.90
C VAL A 117 30.07 -14.21 -5.21
N SER A 118 29.03 -14.34 -4.38
CA SER A 118 27.90 -15.25 -4.65
C SER A 118 26.61 -14.84 -3.92
N TRP A 119 25.46 -15.29 -4.48
CA TRP A 119 24.15 -15.09 -3.87
C TRP A 119 24.02 -15.75 -2.49
N ASP A 120 24.67 -16.90 -2.27
CA ASP A 120 24.63 -17.62 -0.99
C ASP A 120 25.14 -16.79 0.20
N LYS A 121 25.95 -15.75 -0.05
CA LYS A 121 26.43 -14.83 0.98
C LYS A 121 25.44 -13.71 1.30
N LEU A 122 24.51 -13.43 0.39
CA LEU A 122 23.46 -12.43 0.58
C LEU A 122 22.21 -13.07 1.17
N PHE A 123 21.68 -14.09 0.51
CA PHE A 123 20.57 -14.90 1.02
C PHE A 123 20.47 -16.23 0.26
N THR A 124 19.90 -17.24 0.91
CA THR A 124 19.59 -18.54 0.29
C THR A 124 18.10 -18.79 0.40
N LEU A 125 17.43 -18.99 -0.74
CA LEU A 125 16.05 -19.45 -0.77
C LEU A 125 16.03 -20.99 -0.77
N LYS A 126 15.26 -21.58 0.14
CA LYS A 126 14.95 -23.02 0.13
C LYS A 126 13.45 -23.20 0.31
N VAL A 127 12.76 -23.60 -0.75
CA VAL A 127 11.33 -23.94 -0.68
C VAL A 127 11.17 -25.42 -0.40
N ASN A 128 10.34 -25.78 0.58
CA ASN A 128 10.08 -27.16 0.95
C ASN A 128 8.66 -27.57 0.54
N TYR A 129 8.54 -28.19 -0.62
CA TYR A 129 7.25 -28.67 -1.15
C TYR A 129 6.72 -29.93 -0.46
N LYS A 130 7.54 -30.65 0.32
CA LYS A 130 7.17 -31.97 0.86
C LYS A 130 5.87 -31.95 1.67
N GLN A 131 5.66 -30.91 2.47
CA GLN A 131 4.49 -30.82 3.33
C GLN A 131 3.21 -30.52 2.51
N VAL A 132 3.32 -29.67 1.49
CA VAL A 132 2.22 -29.36 0.58
C VAL A 132 1.89 -30.57 -0.28
N ASP A 133 2.89 -31.22 -0.87
CA ASP A 133 2.71 -32.41 -1.70
C ASP A 133 2.13 -33.59 -0.92
N SER A 134 2.61 -33.85 0.29
CA SER A 134 2.05 -34.92 1.13
C SER A 134 0.59 -34.65 1.51
N THR A 135 0.24 -33.40 1.82
CA THR A 135 -1.14 -33.00 2.13
C THR A 135 -2.07 -33.14 0.92
N ILE A 136 -1.61 -32.70 -0.26
CA ILE A 136 -2.35 -32.88 -1.52
C ILE A 136 -2.56 -34.38 -1.79
N ASN A 137 -1.50 -35.19 -1.74
CA ASN A 137 -1.60 -36.63 -1.99
C ASN A 137 -2.54 -37.35 -1.02
N GLU A 138 -2.52 -36.99 0.27
CA GLU A 138 -3.43 -37.57 1.26
C GLU A 138 -4.90 -37.25 0.92
N LYS A 139 -5.18 -36.01 0.53
CA LYS A 139 -6.52 -35.57 0.15
C LYS A 139 -6.96 -36.17 -1.19
N GLU A 140 -6.07 -36.28 -2.17
CA GLU A 140 -6.37 -36.96 -3.44
C GLU A 140 -6.73 -38.44 -3.23
N LYS A 141 -6.03 -39.11 -2.30
CA LYS A 141 -6.38 -40.49 -1.93
C LYS A 141 -7.78 -40.58 -1.32
N LYS A 142 -8.12 -39.70 -0.38
CA LYS A 142 -9.49 -39.63 0.20
C LYS A 142 -10.55 -39.29 -0.85
N LEU A 143 -10.22 -38.42 -1.81
CA LEU A 143 -11.12 -38.06 -2.90
C LEU A 143 -11.40 -39.27 -3.81
N ALA A 144 -10.38 -40.09 -4.08
CA ALA A 144 -10.53 -41.35 -4.81
C ALA A 144 -11.42 -42.35 -4.05
N GLU A 145 -11.28 -42.44 -2.72
CA GLU A 145 -12.15 -43.28 -1.88
C GLU A 145 -13.62 -42.85 -1.97
N TYR A 146 -13.92 -41.54 -1.91
CA TYR A 146 -15.27 -41.01 -2.10
C TYR A 146 -15.80 -41.26 -3.52
N ARG A 147 -14.95 -41.13 -4.53
CA ARG A 147 -15.31 -41.43 -5.92
C ARG A 147 -15.72 -42.90 -6.09
N ASP A 148 -14.95 -43.82 -5.50
CA ASP A 148 -15.24 -45.26 -5.52
C ASP A 148 -16.54 -45.59 -4.76
N LEU A 149 -16.82 -44.90 -3.64
CA LEU A 149 -18.08 -45.03 -2.88
C LEU A 149 -19.31 -44.50 -3.63
N LEU A 150 -19.13 -43.54 -4.52
CA LEU A 150 -20.18 -42.86 -5.28
C LEU A 150 -20.24 -43.30 -6.76
N ILE A 151 -19.52 -44.34 -7.15
CA ILE A 151 -19.45 -44.76 -8.57
C ILE A 151 -20.83 -45.23 -9.08
N PRO A 152 -21.32 -44.70 -10.23
CA PRO A 152 -22.56 -45.16 -10.85
C PRO A 152 -22.36 -46.41 -11.71
N SER A 153 -23.44 -47.15 -12.00
CA SER A 153 -23.43 -48.38 -12.81
C SER A 153 -22.75 -48.24 -14.16
N GLU A 154 -23.05 -47.15 -14.89
CA GLU A 154 -22.49 -46.82 -16.20
C GLU A 154 -20.96 -46.74 -16.19
N SER A 155 -20.37 -46.36 -15.06
CA SER A 155 -18.91 -46.22 -14.91
C SER A 155 -18.20 -47.54 -14.57
N LEU A 156 -18.93 -48.61 -14.22
CA LEU A 156 -18.34 -49.93 -13.96
C LEU A 156 -18.04 -50.73 -15.22
N ASP A 157 -18.68 -50.41 -16.34
CA ASP A 157 -18.47 -51.12 -17.60
C ASP A 157 -17.12 -50.80 -18.25
N VAL A 158 -16.51 -49.68 -17.83
CA VAL A 158 -15.17 -49.25 -18.24
C VAL A 158 -14.06 -49.89 -17.41
N ILE A 159 -14.39 -50.57 -16.30
CA ILE A 159 -13.41 -51.20 -15.41
C ILE A 159 -13.18 -52.66 -15.84
N GLU A 160 -12.03 -52.91 -16.44
CA GLU A 160 -11.64 -54.25 -16.95
C GLU A 160 -11.23 -55.23 -15.83
N GLU A 161 -10.77 -54.72 -14.69
CA GLU A 161 -10.27 -55.53 -13.58
C GLU A 161 -11.41 -56.17 -12.75
N GLY A 162 -11.61 -57.48 -12.93
CA GLY A 162 -12.76 -58.22 -12.38
C GLY A 162 -12.91 -58.16 -10.85
N THR A 163 -11.82 -58.23 -10.10
CA THR A 163 -11.84 -58.17 -8.63
C THR A 163 -12.26 -56.79 -8.12
N ARG A 164 -11.73 -55.73 -8.72
CA ARG A 164 -12.08 -54.33 -8.42
C ARG A 164 -13.53 -54.04 -8.79
N LYS A 165 -13.99 -54.54 -9.93
CA LYS A 165 -15.40 -54.44 -10.38
C LYS A 165 -16.37 -55.08 -9.37
N GLN A 166 -16.04 -56.25 -8.82
CA GLN A 166 -16.86 -56.90 -7.78
C GLN A 166 -16.88 -56.13 -6.45
N MET A 167 -15.73 -55.63 -5.99
CA MET A 167 -15.66 -54.84 -4.76
C MET A 167 -16.48 -53.55 -4.86
N LEU A 168 -16.34 -52.81 -5.95
CA LEU A 168 -17.10 -51.58 -6.21
C LEU A 168 -18.60 -51.86 -6.35
N SER A 169 -18.96 -52.98 -7.01
CA SER A 169 -20.36 -53.41 -7.14
C SER A 169 -21.07 -53.54 -5.80
N ASN A 170 -20.39 -54.11 -4.79
CA ASN A 170 -20.95 -54.32 -3.46
C ASN A 170 -20.75 -53.14 -2.49
N GLY A 171 -19.75 -52.29 -2.73
CA GLY A 171 -19.39 -51.17 -1.87
C GLY A 171 -20.20 -49.89 -2.14
N SER A 172 -20.39 -49.56 -3.42
CA SER A 172 -20.95 -48.27 -3.86
C SER A 172 -22.37 -48.02 -3.33
N ILE A 173 -22.60 -46.80 -2.85
CA ILE A 173 -23.90 -46.36 -2.36
C ILE A 173 -24.88 -46.24 -3.52
N ASN A 174 -24.45 -45.72 -4.68
CA ASN A 174 -25.30 -45.59 -5.86
C ASN A 174 -25.80 -46.97 -6.35
N LEU A 175 -24.94 -47.98 -6.36
CA LEU A 175 -25.32 -49.33 -6.80
C LEU A 175 -26.22 -50.05 -5.77
N LYS A 176 -26.02 -49.79 -4.47
CA LYS A 176 -26.94 -50.27 -3.42
C LYS A 176 -28.32 -49.68 -3.59
N ILE A 177 -28.42 -48.39 -3.88
CA ILE A 177 -29.68 -47.70 -4.20
C ILE A 177 -30.31 -48.33 -5.44
N GLU A 178 -29.57 -48.51 -6.54
CA GLU A 178 -30.08 -49.14 -7.76
C GLU A 178 -30.63 -50.55 -7.54
N ARG A 179 -29.91 -51.39 -6.76
CA ARG A 179 -30.38 -52.75 -6.40
C ARG A 179 -31.67 -52.70 -5.58
N LYS A 180 -31.77 -51.79 -4.62
CA LYS A 180 -32.96 -51.63 -3.78
C LYS A 180 -34.15 -51.09 -4.57
N ILE A 181 -33.91 -50.18 -5.51
CA ILE A 181 -34.90 -49.72 -6.49
C ILE A 181 -35.40 -50.88 -7.34
N ALA A 182 -34.52 -51.74 -7.85
CA ALA A 182 -34.90 -52.92 -8.62
C ALA A 182 -35.71 -53.94 -7.79
N GLU A 183 -35.31 -54.19 -6.53
CA GLU A 183 -36.03 -55.06 -5.58
C GLU A 183 -37.45 -54.52 -5.31
N ARG A 184 -37.57 -53.21 -5.07
CA ARG A 184 -38.85 -52.51 -4.89
C ARG A 184 -39.71 -52.59 -6.15
N ASP A 185 -39.14 -52.33 -7.32
CA ASP A 185 -39.89 -52.27 -8.57
C ASP A 185 -40.38 -53.66 -9.01
N ALA A 186 -39.65 -54.74 -8.68
CA ALA A 186 -40.12 -56.11 -8.82
C ALA A 186 -41.34 -56.39 -7.92
N LEU A 187 -41.33 -55.94 -6.66
CA LEU A 187 -42.48 -56.03 -5.76
C LEU A 187 -43.67 -55.15 -6.20
N LYS A 188 -43.42 -54.01 -6.85
CA LYS A 188 -44.51 -53.19 -7.42
C LYS A 188 -45.21 -53.87 -8.59
N GLN A 189 -44.52 -54.72 -9.35
CA GLN A 189 -45.12 -55.44 -10.46
C GLN A 189 -46.13 -56.50 -9.99
N SER A 190 -46.03 -57.00 -8.75
CA SER A 190 -47.01 -57.90 -8.14
C SER A 190 -48.23 -57.19 -7.51
N LEU A 191 -48.21 -55.85 -7.41
CA LEU A 191 -49.32 -55.05 -6.90
C LEU A 191 -50.38 -54.76 -7.97
N ASP A 192 -51.62 -54.53 -7.52
CA ASP A 192 -52.73 -54.09 -8.36
C ASP A 192 -52.57 -52.64 -8.86
N VAL A 193 -53.36 -52.29 -9.87
CA VAL A 193 -53.27 -50.99 -10.57
C VAL A 193 -53.47 -49.79 -9.62
N PRO A 194 -54.40 -49.80 -8.65
CA PRO A 194 -54.57 -48.70 -7.70
C PRO A 194 -53.36 -48.52 -6.76
N THR A 195 -52.84 -49.61 -6.17
CA THR A 195 -51.72 -49.54 -5.21
C THR A 195 -50.42 -49.10 -5.88
N ARG A 196 -50.20 -49.52 -7.13
CA ARG A 196 -49.04 -49.08 -7.92
C ARG A 196 -49.05 -47.58 -8.21
N LYS A 197 -50.23 -46.99 -8.48
CA LYS A 197 -50.37 -45.54 -8.71
C LYS A 197 -50.09 -44.72 -7.44
N TYR A 198 -50.54 -45.20 -6.28
CA TYR A 198 -50.27 -44.53 -5.00
C TYR A 198 -48.79 -44.56 -4.61
N GLN A 199 -48.11 -45.70 -4.79
CA GLN A 199 -46.67 -45.81 -4.53
C GLN A 199 -45.83 -44.93 -5.47
N ALA A 200 -46.22 -44.84 -6.75
CA ALA A 200 -45.59 -43.92 -7.69
C ALA A 200 -45.77 -42.44 -7.27
N TYR A 201 -46.94 -42.07 -6.75
CA TYR A 201 -47.18 -40.73 -6.18
C TYR A 201 -46.24 -40.42 -5.01
N LEU A 202 -46.11 -41.34 -4.04
CA LEU A 202 -45.25 -41.15 -2.87
C LEU A 202 -43.78 -40.92 -3.25
N GLU A 203 -43.27 -41.61 -4.27
CA GLU A 203 -41.90 -41.43 -4.75
C GLU A 203 -41.67 -40.10 -5.49
N VAL A 204 -42.66 -39.65 -6.26
CA VAL A 204 -42.58 -38.33 -6.90
C VAL A 204 -42.67 -37.24 -5.83
N LYS A 205 -43.50 -37.41 -4.80
CA LYS A 205 -43.62 -36.48 -3.67
C LYS A 205 -42.35 -36.41 -2.82
N ALA A 206 -41.78 -37.56 -2.45
CA ALA A 206 -40.54 -37.61 -1.67
C ALA A 206 -39.38 -36.93 -2.41
N ARG A 207 -39.19 -37.22 -3.71
CA ARG A 207 -38.18 -36.54 -4.53
C ARG A 207 -38.42 -35.04 -4.65
N TRP A 208 -39.68 -34.62 -4.75
CA TRP A 208 -40.04 -33.22 -4.76
C TRP A 208 -39.70 -32.53 -3.42
N GLU A 209 -39.95 -33.18 -2.28
CA GLU A 209 -39.64 -32.65 -0.94
C GLU A 209 -38.12 -32.53 -0.71
N VAL A 210 -37.33 -33.54 -1.10
CA VAL A 210 -35.86 -33.48 -1.04
C VAL A 210 -35.32 -32.31 -1.84
N ARG A 211 -35.76 -32.17 -3.10
CA ARG A 211 -35.32 -31.07 -3.97
C ARG A 211 -35.72 -29.70 -3.41
N LYS A 212 -36.92 -29.59 -2.80
CA LYS A 212 -37.34 -28.35 -2.14
C LYS A 212 -36.42 -27.99 -0.98
N ASN A 213 -36.05 -28.97 -0.16
CA ASN A 213 -35.14 -28.75 0.97
C ASN A 213 -33.73 -28.36 0.52
N GLU A 214 -33.19 -28.94 -0.56
CA GLU A 214 -31.90 -28.54 -1.15
C GLU A 214 -31.91 -27.08 -1.64
N LEU A 215 -33.01 -26.63 -2.25
CA LEU A 215 -33.11 -25.26 -2.77
C LEU A 215 -33.23 -24.21 -1.67
N VAL A 216 -33.97 -24.54 -0.60
CA VAL A 216 -34.15 -23.66 0.57
C VAL A 216 -32.90 -23.63 1.44
N GLY A 217 -32.35 -24.81 1.75
CA GLY A 217 -31.11 -25.02 2.49
C GLY A 217 -31.06 -24.39 3.89
N ASP A 218 -29.84 -24.05 4.30
CA ASP A 218 -29.45 -23.38 5.54
C ASP A 218 -28.61 -22.11 5.26
N GLU A 219 -28.14 -21.45 6.31
CA GLU A 219 -27.38 -20.19 6.19
C GLU A 219 -25.92 -20.41 5.78
N ASP A 220 -25.41 -21.64 5.84
CA ASP A 220 -24.00 -21.97 5.63
C ASP A 220 -23.73 -22.54 4.22
N THR A 221 -24.76 -23.14 3.61
CA THR A 221 -24.66 -23.78 2.31
C THR A 221 -24.74 -22.76 1.18
N ASN A 222 -23.60 -22.48 0.55
CA ASN A 222 -23.48 -21.49 -0.52
C ASN A 222 -24.48 -21.72 -1.66
N GLY A 223 -25.20 -20.66 -2.03
CA GLY A 223 -26.15 -20.65 -3.14
C GLY A 223 -27.56 -21.14 -2.81
N THR A 224 -27.82 -21.54 -1.56
CA THR A 224 -29.19 -21.79 -1.07
C THR A 224 -29.92 -20.48 -0.78
N LEU A 225 -31.25 -20.52 -0.68
CA LEU A 225 -32.05 -19.32 -0.42
C LEU A 225 -31.66 -18.68 0.94
N LYS A 226 -31.55 -19.47 2.00
CA LYS A 226 -31.21 -18.96 3.34
C LYS A 226 -29.81 -18.39 3.42
N TYR A 227 -28.81 -19.01 2.78
CA TYR A 227 -27.47 -18.44 2.66
C TYR A 227 -27.48 -17.07 1.97
N LEU A 228 -28.22 -16.94 0.87
CA LEU A 228 -28.30 -15.67 0.13
C LEU A 228 -29.00 -14.58 0.97
N ASP A 229 -30.02 -14.93 1.74
CA ASP A 229 -30.67 -14.04 2.71
C ASP A 229 -29.72 -13.58 3.82
N ALA A 230 -29.03 -14.52 4.47
CA ALA A 230 -28.04 -14.23 5.50
C ALA A 230 -26.91 -13.36 4.94
N ARG A 231 -26.46 -13.61 3.70
CA ARG A 231 -25.42 -12.82 3.05
C ARG A 231 -25.88 -11.38 2.76
N ILE A 232 -27.11 -11.18 2.30
CA ILE A 232 -27.67 -9.82 2.11
C ILE A 232 -27.77 -9.08 3.44
N ALA A 233 -28.21 -9.75 4.51
CA ALA A 233 -28.24 -9.18 5.85
C ALA A 233 -26.84 -8.80 6.35
N TYR A 234 -25.84 -9.67 6.17
CA TYR A 234 -24.43 -9.39 6.48
C TYR A 234 -23.93 -8.13 5.76
N LEU A 235 -24.17 -8.01 4.44
CA LEU A 235 -23.72 -6.85 3.65
C LEU A 235 -24.34 -5.54 4.13
N LYS A 236 -25.57 -5.58 4.65
CA LYS A 236 -26.30 -4.40 5.12
C LYS A 236 -25.93 -4.01 6.55
N ASP A 237 -25.94 -4.99 7.46
CA ASP A 237 -25.96 -4.72 8.89
C ASP A 237 -24.60 -4.96 9.57
N THR A 238 -23.75 -5.82 9.02
CA THR A 238 -22.47 -6.23 9.64
C THR A 238 -21.25 -5.64 8.94
N LEU A 239 -21.21 -5.70 7.59
CA LEU A 239 -20.06 -5.27 6.80
C LEU A 239 -19.62 -3.81 7.05
N PRO A 240 -20.53 -2.81 7.16
CA PRO A 240 -20.13 -1.42 7.41
C PRO A 240 -19.40 -1.24 8.75
N ALA A 241 -19.84 -1.94 9.80
CA ALA A 241 -19.20 -1.90 11.11
C ALA A 241 -17.79 -2.53 11.07
N LEU A 242 -17.66 -3.66 10.36
CA LEU A 242 -16.37 -4.33 10.19
C LEU A 242 -15.36 -3.47 9.41
N ILE A 243 -15.79 -2.83 8.31
CA ILE A 243 -14.95 -1.90 7.54
C ILE A 243 -14.45 -0.76 8.44
N ARG A 244 -15.34 -0.19 9.25
CA ARG A 244 -14.96 0.88 10.19
C ARG A 244 -13.90 0.40 11.19
N GLN A 245 -14.09 -0.78 11.77
CA GLN A 245 -13.15 -1.38 12.72
C GLN A 245 -11.77 -1.61 12.08
N GLU A 246 -11.72 -2.17 10.88
CA GLU A 246 -10.45 -2.42 10.18
C GLU A 246 -9.76 -1.10 9.75
N ARG A 247 -10.53 -0.06 9.41
CA ARG A 247 -9.98 1.29 9.17
C ARG A 247 -9.36 1.90 10.41
N GLU A 248 -10.00 1.76 11.57
CA GLU A 248 -9.46 2.23 12.85
C GLU A 248 -8.14 1.52 13.17
N LYS A 249 -8.07 0.18 13.03
CA LYS A 249 -6.82 -0.59 13.18
C LYS A 249 -5.72 -0.14 12.22
N ARG A 250 -6.05 0.13 10.95
CA ARG A 250 -5.08 0.64 9.97
C ARG A 250 -4.54 2.02 10.37
N LEU A 251 -5.43 2.90 10.86
CA LEU A 251 -5.03 4.21 11.35
C LEU A 251 -4.11 4.09 12.57
N GLU A 252 -4.41 3.19 13.52
CA GLU A 252 -3.52 2.91 14.67
C GLU A 252 -2.12 2.48 14.22
N LYS A 253 -2.01 1.64 13.17
CA LYS A 253 -0.70 1.28 12.60
C LYS A 253 0.03 2.49 12.03
N ALA A 254 -0.66 3.37 11.30
CA ALA A 254 -0.07 4.61 10.80
C ALA A 254 0.41 5.54 11.94
N VAL A 255 -0.31 5.59 13.07
CA VAL A 255 0.13 6.33 14.27
C VAL A 255 1.45 5.77 14.82
N LEU A 256 1.59 4.44 14.89
CA LEU A 256 2.85 3.82 15.34
C LEU A 256 4.01 4.18 14.42
N ILE A 257 3.79 4.15 13.11
CA ILE A 257 4.80 4.53 12.11
C ILE A 257 5.17 6.01 12.24
N PHE A 258 4.17 6.89 12.39
CA PHE A 258 4.37 8.31 12.61
C PHE A 258 5.26 8.58 13.83
N ASN A 259 4.95 7.95 14.98
CA ASN A 259 5.73 8.13 16.20
C ASN A 259 7.18 7.67 16.01
N LYS A 260 7.41 6.56 15.30
CA LYS A 260 8.77 6.09 14.99
C LYS A 260 9.53 7.04 14.07
N LYS A 261 8.85 7.63 13.08
CA LYS A 261 9.45 8.69 12.25
C LYS A 261 9.75 9.94 13.08
N LYS A 262 8.88 10.29 14.04
CA LYS A 262 9.07 11.45 14.91
C LYS A 262 10.27 11.30 15.85
N GLU A 263 10.54 10.10 16.36
CA GLU A 263 11.79 9.80 17.10
C GLU A 263 13.04 10.19 16.29
N ILE A 264 13.03 9.98 14.98
CA ILE A 264 14.12 10.40 14.08
C ILE A 264 14.23 11.93 14.08
N VAL A 265 13.13 12.66 13.90
CA VAL A 265 13.12 14.14 13.89
C VAL A 265 13.60 14.71 15.23
N GLU A 266 13.26 14.08 16.36
CA GLU A 266 13.69 14.49 17.70
C GLU A 266 15.21 14.38 17.91
N ILE A 267 15.87 13.37 17.32
CA ILE A 267 17.34 13.28 17.32
C ILE A 267 17.94 14.49 16.61
N TYR A 268 17.39 14.87 15.47
CA TYR A 268 17.86 16.04 14.72
C TYR A 268 17.49 17.36 15.39
N GLN A 269 16.39 17.41 16.13
CA GLN A 269 16.04 18.55 16.96
C GLN A 269 17.15 18.86 17.97
N THR A 270 17.75 17.83 18.57
CA THR A 270 18.89 18.00 19.50
C THR A 270 20.10 18.66 18.81
N ILE A 271 20.37 18.29 17.55
CA ILE A 271 21.42 18.91 16.74
C ILE A 271 21.05 20.37 16.41
N LYS A 272 19.80 20.62 16.02
CA LYS A 272 19.28 21.97 15.78
C LYS A 272 19.42 22.84 17.02
N ASP A 273 19.04 22.36 18.20
CA ASP A 273 19.09 23.14 19.43
C ASP A 273 20.53 23.53 19.78
N SER A 274 21.49 22.63 19.52
CA SER A 274 22.93 22.92 19.63
C SER A 274 23.38 24.02 18.65
N ILE A 275 22.87 24.01 17.42
CA ILE A 275 23.14 25.04 16.42
C ILE A 275 22.47 26.37 16.82
N ASP A 276 21.24 26.33 17.32
CA ASP A 276 20.49 27.50 17.77
C ASP A 276 21.16 28.17 18.97
N GLU A 277 21.78 27.40 19.89
CA GLU A 277 22.60 27.95 20.98
C GLU A 277 23.83 28.69 20.45
N ILE A 278 24.49 28.13 19.41
CA ILE A 278 25.62 28.78 18.74
C ILE A 278 25.15 30.05 18.00
N ILE A 279 24.05 30.01 17.26
CA ILE A 279 23.45 31.18 16.62
C ILE A 279 23.10 32.24 17.66
N GLY A 280 22.47 31.85 18.77
CA GLY A 280 22.09 32.69 19.90
C GLY A 280 23.29 33.42 20.52
N SER A 281 24.36 32.68 20.79
CA SER A 281 25.62 33.22 21.35
C SER A 281 26.28 34.24 20.42
N ASN A 282 25.98 34.20 19.11
CA ASN A 282 26.54 35.07 18.09
C ASN A 282 25.52 36.08 17.54
N GLN A 283 24.37 36.30 18.20
CA GLN A 283 23.33 37.25 17.75
C GLN A 283 23.86 38.67 17.55
N ASN A 284 24.81 39.11 18.39
CA ASN A 284 25.43 40.44 18.26
C ASN A 284 26.26 40.60 16.98
N LEU A 285 26.71 39.50 16.37
CA LEU A 285 27.41 39.53 15.08
C LEU A 285 26.44 39.45 13.92
N LEU A 286 25.27 38.82 14.15
CA LEU A 286 24.22 38.66 13.17
C LEU A 286 23.46 39.96 12.90
N ASN A 287 23.46 40.93 13.84
CA ASN A 287 22.98 42.34 13.80
C ASN A 287 21.61 42.63 13.13
N GLU A 288 21.34 42.09 11.94
CA GLU A 288 20.12 42.22 11.14
C GLU A 288 19.63 40.91 10.47
N TYR A 289 20.43 39.82 10.43
CA TYR A 289 20.04 38.58 9.76
C TYR A 289 19.46 37.54 10.73
N LYS A 290 18.18 37.20 10.54
CA LYS A 290 17.52 36.15 11.32
C LYS A 290 17.72 34.81 10.63
N ILE A 291 18.68 34.04 11.12
CA ILE A 291 18.86 32.67 10.66
C ILE A 291 17.98 31.75 11.51
N VAL A 292 17.14 30.96 10.84
CA VAL A 292 16.28 29.96 11.48
C VAL A 292 16.53 28.63 10.80
N LEU A 293 16.85 27.61 11.59
CA LEU A 293 16.83 26.24 11.12
C LEU A 293 15.43 25.67 11.39
N ASN A 294 14.68 25.31 10.35
CA ASN A 294 13.42 24.60 10.51
C ASN A 294 13.66 23.10 10.33
N THR A 295 13.19 22.33 11.30
CA THR A 295 13.16 20.86 11.33
C THR A 295 11.71 20.42 11.32
N GLY A 296 11.35 19.59 10.34
CA GLY A 296 10.00 19.05 10.28
C GLY A 296 9.81 18.11 9.09
N PHE A 297 8.64 17.52 9.04
CA PHE A 297 8.25 16.69 7.89
C PHE A 297 7.80 17.55 6.72
N VAL A 298 8.21 17.12 5.52
CA VAL A 298 7.67 17.60 4.25
C VAL A 298 7.23 16.41 3.40
N PHE A 299 6.30 16.66 2.49
CA PHE A 299 5.98 15.70 1.44
C PHE A 299 7.22 15.44 0.58
N SER A 300 7.43 14.18 0.17
CA SER A 300 8.45 13.83 -0.80
C SER A 300 8.16 14.49 -2.15
N ASP A 301 9.22 14.79 -2.91
CA ASP A 301 9.09 15.45 -4.23
C ASP A 301 8.27 14.61 -5.23
N ASP A 302 8.22 13.28 -5.03
CA ASP A 302 7.48 12.34 -5.86
C ASP A 302 6.07 12.01 -5.33
N PHE A 303 5.63 12.60 -4.21
CA PHE A 303 4.35 12.28 -3.57
C PHE A 303 3.16 12.39 -4.54
N GLU A 304 3.06 13.51 -5.26
CA GLU A 304 1.99 13.75 -6.24
C GLU A 304 1.99 12.68 -7.33
N THR A 305 3.15 12.39 -7.91
CA THR A 305 3.32 11.42 -9.00
C THR A 305 2.99 10.00 -8.54
N ARG A 306 3.48 9.60 -7.37
CA ARG A 306 3.21 8.29 -6.77
C ARG A 306 1.74 8.13 -6.41
N PHE A 307 1.11 9.14 -5.80
CA PHE A 307 -0.31 9.10 -5.49
C PHE A 307 -1.16 8.88 -6.75
N PHE A 308 -0.91 9.66 -7.81
CA PHE A 308 -1.65 9.50 -9.07
C PHE A 308 -1.28 8.25 -9.88
N SER A 309 -0.21 7.53 -9.52
CA SER A 309 0.06 6.21 -10.12
C SER A 309 -0.95 5.15 -9.69
N PHE A 310 -1.61 5.32 -8.54
CA PHE A 310 -2.67 4.43 -8.06
C PHE A 310 -4.08 4.88 -8.49
N VAL A 311 -4.28 6.19 -8.69
CA VAL A 311 -5.60 6.77 -8.92
C VAL A 311 -5.87 6.90 -10.42
N ASN A 312 -6.88 6.17 -10.90
CA ASN A 312 -7.40 6.30 -12.25
C ASN A 312 -8.15 7.65 -12.41
N GLN A 313 -7.51 8.61 -13.06
CA GLN A 313 -8.07 9.95 -13.27
C GLN A 313 -9.13 10.03 -14.39
N GLN A 314 -9.41 8.92 -15.09
CA GLN A 314 -10.39 8.87 -16.18
C GLN A 314 -11.82 8.57 -15.70
N VAL A 315 -11.98 8.11 -14.46
CA VAL A 315 -13.29 7.79 -13.88
C VAL A 315 -13.85 8.97 -13.07
N LYS A 316 -15.15 8.92 -12.75
CA LYS A 316 -15.81 9.96 -11.93
C LYS A 316 -15.31 9.88 -10.49
N GLY A 317 -14.96 11.03 -9.91
CA GLY A 317 -14.46 11.17 -8.53
C GLY A 317 -13.81 12.54 -8.31
N SER A 318 -13.43 12.84 -7.07
CA SER A 318 -12.80 14.13 -6.72
C SER A 318 -11.47 14.37 -7.45
N PHE A 319 -10.78 13.28 -7.83
CA PHE A 319 -9.48 13.31 -8.50
C PHE A 319 -9.56 13.13 -10.02
N ARG A 320 -10.76 13.27 -10.61
CA ARG A 320 -10.97 13.17 -12.06
C ARG A 320 -10.26 14.31 -12.79
N GLY A 321 -9.60 13.97 -13.89
CA GLY A 321 -8.85 14.93 -14.71
C GLY A 321 -7.46 15.21 -14.17
N VAL A 322 -6.49 15.36 -15.08
CA VAL A 322 -5.08 15.54 -14.70
C VAL A 322 -4.89 16.85 -13.95
N ASP A 323 -5.45 17.95 -14.45
CA ASP A 323 -5.26 19.28 -13.87
C ASP A 323 -6.13 19.49 -12.63
N GLU A 324 -7.41 19.12 -12.69
CA GLU A 324 -8.35 19.27 -11.57
C GLU A 324 -7.99 18.34 -10.40
N GLY A 325 -7.59 17.10 -10.69
CA GLY A 325 -7.12 16.16 -9.68
C GLY A 325 -5.87 16.69 -8.95
N ARG A 326 -4.87 17.17 -9.70
CA ARG A 326 -3.66 17.79 -9.10
C ARG A 326 -3.99 19.01 -8.27
N LYS A 327 -4.90 19.89 -8.73
CA LYS A 327 -5.36 21.06 -7.97
C LYS A 327 -6.04 20.65 -6.66
N THR A 328 -6.85 19.60 -6.69
CA THR A 328 -7.52 19.05 -5.52
C THR A 328 -6.51 18.49 -4.52
N LEU A 329 -5.52 17.71 -4.99
CA LEU A 329 -4.45 17.20 -4.12
C LEU A 329 -3.63 18.34 -3.51
N LYS A 330 -3.21 19.33 -4.32
CA LYS A 330 -2.45 20.50 -3.84
C LYS A 330 -3.19 21.28 -2.75
N THR A 331 -4.48 21.54 -2.96
CA THR A 331 -5.33 22.19 -1.94
C THR A 331 -5.40 21.34 -0.67
N THR A 332 -5.52 20.02 -0.83
CA THR A 332 -5.62 19.09 0.31
C THR A 332 -4.31 19.01 1.10
N THR A 333 -3.15 19.18 0.46
CA THR A 333 -1.83 19.16 1.11
C THR A 333 -1.38 20.50 1.68
N ALA A 334 -1.94 21.62 1.22
CA ALA A 334 -1.43 22.97 1.54
C ALA A 334 -1.51 23.32 3.04
N ASP A 335 -2.61 22.93 3.71
CA ASP A 335 -2.86 23.26 5.11
C ASP A 335 -2.49 22.13 6.08
N VAL A 336 -1.80 21.09 5.60
CA VAL A 336 -1.46 19.93 6.42
C VAL A 336 -0.20 20.22 7.22
N ASN A 337 -0.35 20.33 8.54
CA ASN A 337 0.79 20.28 9.45
C ASN A 337 1.25 18.83 9.59
N LEU A 338 2.39 18.49 8.98
CA LEU A 338 2.95 17.15 8.97
C LEU A 338 3.65 16.76 10.28
N ASP A 339 3.92 17.71 11.16
CA ASP A 339 4.52 17.47 12.49
C ASP A 339 3.45 17.22 13.58
N ASN A 340 2.17 17.41 13.24
CA ASN A 340 1.04 17.21 14.13
C ASN A 340 0.26 15.93 13.78
N LEU A 341 0.22 15.00 14.73
CA LEU A 341 -0.45 13.70 14.56
C LEU A 341 -1.94 13.82 14.17
N GLU A 342 -2.69 14.74 14.78
CA GLU A 342 -4.11 14.90 14.51
C GLU A 342 -4.36 15.50 13.12
N SER A 343 -3.50 16.43 12.69
CA SER A 343 -3.47 16.95 11.32
C SER A 343 -3.19 15.84 10.30
N VAL A 344 -2.23 14.95 10.57
CA VAL A 344 -1.92 13.79 9.72
C VAL A 344 -3.10 12.81 9.65
N LYS A 345 -3.73 12.47 10.78
CA LYS A 345 -4.93 11.63 10.80
C LYS A 345 -6.07 12.26 9.98
N ALA A 346 -6.31 13.55 10.15
CA ALA A 346 -7.32 14.29 9.40
C ALA A 346 -7.02 14.26 7.89
N PHE A 347 -5.76 14.43 7.50
CA PHE A 347 -5.31 14.34 6.11
C PHE A 347 -5.55 12.95 5.50
N LEU A 348 -5.14 11.87 6.17
CA LEU A 348 -5.37 10.49 5.70
C LEU A 348 -6.86 10.21 5.51
N ASN A 349 -7.68 10.55 6.51
CA ASN A 349 -9.13 10.40 6.44
C ASN A 349 -9.73 11.25 5.32
N LYS A 350 -9.21 12.46 5.10
CA LYS A 350 -9.67 13.35 4.03
C LYS A 350 -9.39 12.76 2.65
N LEU A 351 -8.21 12.16 2.42
CA LEU A 351 -7.91 11.50 1.15
C LEU A 351 -8.83 10.32 0.87
N ILE A 352 -9.08 9.47 1.87
CA ILE A 352 -10.07 8.39 1.76
C ILE A 352 -11.46 8.95 1.45
N THR A 353 -11.88 9.99 2.17
CA THR A 353 -13.18 10.65 1.93
C THR A 353 -13.30 11.20 0.51
N LEU A 354 -12.24 11.79 -0.05
CA LEU A 354 -12.25 12.33 -1.41
C LEU A 354 -12.33 11.23 -2.49
N LEU A 355 -11.87 10.02 -2.19
CA LEU A 355 -12.02 8.86 -3.07
C LEU A 355 -13.42 8.24 -2.95
N GLU A 356 -14.04 8.29 -1.77
CA GLU A 356 -15.39 7.75 -1.52
C GLU A 356 -16.51 8.75 -1.80
N GLN A 357 -16.19 10.03 -1.89
CA GLN A 357 -17.14 11.10 -2.15
C GLN A 357 -16.56 12.08 -3.16
N ASP A 358 -17.25 12.23 -4.30
CA ASP A 358 -16.95 13.26 -5.28
C ASP A 358 -17.37 14.63 -4.71
N GLN A 359 -16.39 15.42 -4.25
CA GLN A 359 -16.60 16.72 -3.60
C GLN A 359 -16.52 17.90 -4.57
N ARG A 360 -16.50 17.64 -5.88
CA ARG A 360 -16.52 18.71 -6.88
C ARG A 360 -17.85 19.46 -6.83
N SER A 361 -17.79 20.78 -7.03
CA SER A 361 -18.92 21.70 -6.85
C SER A 361 -20.13 21.38 -7.73
N GLU A 362 -19.90 20.81 -8.90
CA GLU A 362 -20.91 20.46 -9.90
C GLU A 362 -21.69 19.17 -9.60
N VAL A 363 -21.29 18.40 -8.57
CA VAL A 363 -21.88 17.10 -8.25
C VAL A 363 -22.98 17.24 -7.18
N LYS A 364 -24.19 16.79 -7.55
CA LYS A 364 -25.34 16.70 -6.66
C LYS A 364 -25.07 15.73 -5.51
N GLU A 365 -25.62 16.01 -4.34
CA GLU A 365 -25.40 15.23 -3.10
C GLU A 365 -25.65 13.71 -3.29
N GLU A 366 -26.73 13.37 -3.99
CA GLU A 366 -27.12 11.99 -4.33
C GLU A 366 -26.08 11.25 -5.20
N GLU A 367 -25.29 11.98 -5.98
CA GLU A 367 -24.28 11.44 -6.89
C GLU A 367 -22.87 11.47 -6.31
N ARG A 368 -22.70 11.97 -5.07
CA ARG A 368 -21.36 12.11 -4.47
C ARG A 368 -20.75 10.79 -4.11
N GLN A 369 -21.53 9.81 -3.65
CA GLN A 369 -20.99 8.52 -3.24
C GLN A 369 -20.24 7.86 -4.42
N LYS A 370 -19.01 7.46 -4.15
CA LYS A 370 -18.09 6.74 -5.04
C LYS A 370 -17.47 5.61 -4.25
N TYR A 371 -16.83 4.69 -4.97
CA TYR A 371 -16.13 3.57 -4.36
C TYR A 371 -14.67 3.63 -4.74
N ILE A 372 -13.80 3.34 -3.77
CA ILE A 372 -12.35 3.32 -3.97
C ILE A 372 -11.99 2.31 -5.08
N THR A 373 -12.73 1.20 -5.16
CA THR A 373 -12.57 0.14 -6.16
C THR A 373 -12.70 0.62 -7.61
N ASP A 374 -13.45 1.69 -7.85
CA ASP A 374 -13.66 2.23 -9.20
C ASP A 374 -12.48 3.08 -9.66
N GLN A 375 -11.78 3.70 -8.71
CA GLN A 375 -10.68 4.63 -8.93
C GLN A 375 -9.32 3.97 -8.75
N ILE A 376 -9.22 2.89 -7.98
CA ILE A 376 -7.95 2.29 -7.58
C ILE A 376 -7.99 0.80 -7.88
N ALA A 377 -7.20 0.40 -8.89
CA ALA A 377 -7.07 -1.00 -9.28
C ALA A 377 -6.27 -1.80 -8.24
N ASP A 378 -5.08 -1.31 -7.85
CA ASP A 378 -4.26 -1.90 -6.79
C ASP A 378 -4.58 -1.25 -5.44
N GLN A 379 -5.65 -1.73 -4.81
CA GLN A 379 -6.09 -1.24 -3.50
C GLN A 379 -5.07 -1.55 -2.39
N THR A 380 -4.40 -2.70 -2.46
CA THR A 380 -3.46 -3.13 -1.41
C THR A 380 -2.25 -2.21 -1.43
N GLY A 381 -1.63 -2.08 -2.61
CA GLY A 381 -0.48 -1.19 -2.80
C GLY A 381 -0.81 0.26 -2.48
N PHE A 382 -2.01 0.73 -2.83
CA PHE A 382 -2.44 2.08 -2.46
C PHE A 382 -2.55 2.29 -0.94
N PHE A 383 -3.20 1.37 -0.23
CA PHE A 383 -3.32 1.49 1.22
C PHE A 383 -1.99 1.34 1.93
N ASP A 384 -1.13 0.43 1.48
CA ASP A 384 0.22 0.27 2.00
C ASP A 384 1.02 1.57 1.81
N TYR A 385 1.02 2.14 0.60
CA TYR A 385 1.68 3.42 0.31
C TYR A 385 1.13 4.58 1.14
N LEU A 386 -0.19 4.73 1.21
CA LEU A 386 -0.82 5.86 1.90
C LEU A 386 -0.60 5.80 3.41
N PHE A 387 -0.72 4.62 4.03
CA PHE A 387 -0.64 4.48 5.49
C PHE A 387 0.77 4.12 6.00
N SER A 388 1.73 3.79 5.12
CA SER A 388 3.15 3.65 5.49
C SER A 388 3.84 4.99 5.77
N LEU A 389 3.24 6.11 5.34
CA LEU A 389 3.81 7.46 5.48
C LEU A 389 5.22 7.57 4.88
N GLU A 390 5.57 6.75 3.90
CA GLU A 390 6.89 6.78 3.25
C GLU A 390 7.21 8.13 2.62
N TYR A 391 6.17 8.79 2.10
CA TYR A 391 6.23 10.13 1.52
C TYR A 391 6.38 11.26 2.55
N PHE A 392 6.45 10.96 3.85
CA PHE A 392 6.86 11.92 4.88
C PHE A 392 8.38 11.84 5.06
N THR A 393 9.05 12.90 4.61
CA THR A 393 10.51 13.01 4.66
C THR A 393 10.91 14.10 5.64
N PRO A 394 11.87 13.84 6.55
CA PRO A 394 12.42 14.90 7.39
C PRO A 394 13.24 15.84 6.51
N LYS A 395 12.91 17.12 6.48
CA LYS A 395 13.67 18.13 5.75
C LYS A 395 14.19 19.21 6.69
N TYR A 396 15.46 19.55 6.47
CA TYR A 396 16.14 20.64 7.14
C TYR A 396 16.12 21.84 6.19
N GLN A 397 15.42 22.89 6.58
CA GLN A 397 15.44 24.13 5.82
C GLN A 397 16.09 25.21 6.67
N LEU A 398 17.29 25.59 6.27
CA LEU A 398 17.89 26.82 6.72
C LEU A 398 17.20 27.99 6.01
N GLN A 399 16.74 28.95 6.80
CA GLN A 399 16.12 30.17 6.34
C GLN A 399 16.95 31.37 6.77
N LEU A 400 17.20 32.28 5.83
CA LEU A 400 17.80 33.59 6.08
C LEU A 400 16.70 34.64 5.84
N ASP A 401 16.31 35.38 6.88
CA ASP A 401 15.24 36.40 6.80
C ASP A 401 13.95 35.86 6.16
N ALA A 402 13.54 34.66 6.58
CA ALA A 402 12.39 33.90 6.06
C ALA A 402 12.50 33.45 4.59
N LYS A 403 13.65 33.60 3.94
CA LYS A 403 13.94 33.01 2.61
C LYS A 403 14.65 31.67 2.76
N ASN A 404 14.20 30.66 2.02
CA ASN A 404 14.85 29.36 1.97
C ASN A 404 16.21 29.47 1.26
N ILE A 405 17.22 28.72 1.72
CA ILE A 405 18.55 28.65 1.07
C ILE A 405 18.45 28.38 -0.44
N ASP A 406 17.50 27.54 -0.87
CA ASP A 406 17.34 27.17 -2.29
C ASP A 406 16.84 28.32 -3.17
N THR A 407 16.35 29.40 -2.55
CA THR A 407 15.90 30.63 -3.23
C THR A 407 16.94 31.75 -3.21
N LEU A 408 18.08 31.54 -2.53
CA LEU A 408 19.18 32.49 -2.48
C LEU A 408 20.02 32.42 -3.75
N SER A 409 20.67 33.54 -4.10
CA SER A 409 21.66 33.54 -5.19
C SER A 409 22.86 32.64 -4.83
N PRO A 410 23.57 32.09 -5.83
CA PRO A 410 24.76 31.26 -5.57
C PRO A 410 25.79 31.93 -4.65
N GLY A 411 26.00 33.25 -4.79
CA GLY A 411 26.88 34.04 -3.93
C GLY A 411 26.38 34.11 -2.49
N GLU A 412 25.11 34.49 -2.27
CA GLU A 412 24.50 34.55 -0.92
C GLU A 412 24.55 33.19 -0.22
N LYS A 413 24.26 32.10 -0.95
CA LYS A 413 24.35 30.73 -0.43
C LYS A 413 25.78 30.38 -0.02
N GLY A 414 26.77 30.74 -0.83
CA GLY A 414 28.20 30.56 -0.51
C GLY A 414 28.64 31.33 0.73
N ALA A 415 28.29 32.62 0.83
CA ALA A 415 28.59 33.44 2.01
C ALA A 415 27.97 32.87 3.28
N LEU A 416 26.70 32.47 3.21
CA LEU A 416 25.98 31.93 4.36
C LEU A 416 26.64 30.63 4.85
N LEU A 417 26.98 29.72 3.95
CA LEU A 417 27.69 28.48 4.29
C LEU A 417 29.05 28.75 4.93
N LEU A 418 29.81 29.71 4.39
CA LEU A 418 31.10 30.10 4.96
C LEU A 418 30.94 30.73 6.35
N ALA A 419 29.97 31.61 6.54
CA ALA A 419 29.63 32.18 7.85
C ALA A 419 29.27 31.08 8.86
N PHE A 420 28.42 30.12 8.46
CA PHE A 420 28.07 28.96 9.28
C PHE A 420 29.29 28.12 9.65
N TYR A 421 30.15 27.84 8.68
CA TYR A 421 31.37 27.09 8.91
C TYR A 421 32.28 27.80 9.92
N LEU A 422 32.53 29.10 9.75
CA LEU A 422 33.35 29.91 10.66
C LEU A 422 32.77 29.97 12.09
N MET A 423 31.44 29.91 12.21
CA MET A 423 30.72 29.95 13.48
C MET A 423 30.70 28.59 14.19
N LEU A 424 30.48 27.49 13.46
CA LEU A 424 30.34 26.13 14.01
C LEU A 424 31.70 25.48 14.29
N ASP A 425 32.70 25.74 13.44
CA ASP A 425 34.00 25.09 13.55
C ASP A 425 34.86 25.75 14.62
N LYS A 426 34.87 25.18 15.83
CA LYS A 426 35.62 25.71 16.98
C LYS A 426 37.12 25.36 16.97
N ASN A 427 37.63 24.63 15.98
CA ASN A 427 39.04 24.24 15.94
C ASN A 427 39.96 25.45 15.70
N ASP A 428 41.24 25.37 16.03
CA ASP A 428 42.24 26.43 15.80
C ASP A 428 43.06 26.24 14.51
N ILE A 429 42.69 25.24 13.69
CA ILE A 429 43.37 24.88 12.44
C ILE A 429 43.40 26.07 11.47
N PRO A 430 44.56 26.36 10.82
CA PRO A 430 44.67 27.40 9.81
C PRO A 430 43.69 27.19 8.64
N LEU A 431 43.01 28.27 8.24
CA LEU A 431 42.03 28.25 7.17
C LEU A 431 42.53 29.10 5.98
N ILE A 432 42.51 28.52 4.78
CA ILE A 432 42.86 29.21 3.53
C ILE A 432 41.57 29.40 2.72
N ILE A 433 41.27 30.63 2.33
CA ILE A 433 40.05 30.98 1.59
C ILE A 433 40.44 31.79 0.35
N ASP A 434 40.06 31.30 -0.82
CA ASP A 434 40.28 32.00 -2.08
C ASP A 434 38.98 32.69 -2.52
N GLN A 435 39.05 34.00 -2.73
CA GLN A 435 37.95 34.88 -3.16
C GLN A 435 36.60 34.62 -2.46
N PRO A 436 36.50 34.73 -1.13
CA PRO A 436 35.23 34.53 -0.41
C PRO A 436 34.14 35.53 -0.81
N GLU A 437 34.49 36.63 -1.49
CA GLU A 437 33.57 37.63 -2.02
C GLU A 437 32.92 37.28 -3.37
N ASP A 438 33.32 36.18 -4.03
CA ASP A 438 32.92 35.96 -5.41
C ASP A 438 31.39 35.82 -5.54
N ASN A 439 30.80 36.50 -6.54
CA ASN A 439 29.35 36.61 -6.75
C ASN A 439 28.54 37.27 -5.62
N LEU A 440 29.18 38.01 -4.70
CA LEU A 440 28.52 38.79 -3.66
C LEU A 440 28.67 40.29 -3.87
N ASP A 441 27.65 41.06 -3.51
CA ASP A 441 27.77 42.51 -3.47
C ASP A 441 28.55 42.99 -2.22
N ASN A 442 29.18 44.16 -2.32
CA ASN A 442 30.00 44.72 -1.24
C ASN A 442 29.26 44.93 0.09
N LYS A 443 27.94 45.17 0.05
CA LYS A 443 27.13 45.32 1.27
C LYS A 443 26.95 43.96 1.94
N SER A 444 26.72 42.90 1.17
CA SER A 444 26.66 41.52 1.69
C SER A 444 28.00 41.06 2.26
N VAL A 445 29.12 41.32 1.59
CA VAL A 445 30.46 40.98 2.10
C VAL A 445 30.76 41.67 3.44
N SER A 446 30.54 42.98 3.52
CA SER A 446 30.81 43.76 4.73
C SER A 446 29.89 43.43 5.90
N ARG A 447 28.63 43.06 5.64
CA ARG A 447 27.66 42.76 6.70
C ARG A 447 27.65 41.30 7.13
N ILE A 448 27.81 40.36 6.19
CA ILE A 448 27.73 38.93 6.47
C ILE A 448 29.11 38.41 6.84
N LEU A 449 30.09 38.47 5.93
CA LEU A 449 31.37 37.76 6.11
C LEU A 449 32.31 38.44 7.10
N VAL A 450 32.45 39.77 7.04
CA VAL A 450 33.45 40.49 7.85
C VAL A 450 33.30 40.26 9.37
N PRO A 451 32.11 40.31 9.98
CA PRO A 451 31.95 40.02 11.41
C PRO A 451 32.41 38.61 11.81
N PHE A 452 32.05 37.58 11.02
CA PHE A 452 32.44 36.20 11.30
C PHE A 452 33.94 35.98 11.09
N ILE A 453 34.53 36.59 10.07
CA ILE A 453 35.99 36.55 9.86
C ILE A 453 36.70 37.19 11.05
N LYS A 454 36.26 38.36 11.50
CA LYS A 454 36.83 39.07 12.67
C LYS A 454 36.77 38.24 13.94
N GLN A 455 35.70 37.50 14.16
CA GLN A 455 35.58 36.62 15.31
C GLN A 455 36.45 35.37 15.15
N ALA A 456 36.42 34.73 13.98
CA ALA A 456 37.16 33.50 13.73
C ALA A 456 38.68 33.73 13.78
N LYS A 457 39.19 34.87 13.28
CA LYS A 457 40.62 35.19 13.33
C LYS A 457 41.17 35.40 14.75
N GLN A 458 40.32 35.64 15.75
CA GLN A 458 40.74 35.73 17.16
C GLN A 458 41.16 34.37 17.73
N ARG A 459 40.70 33.27 17.12
CA ARG A 459 40.93 31.90 17.59
C ARG A 459 41.76 31.04 16.63
N ARG A 460 41.76 31.34 15.32
CA ARG A 460 42.50 30.59 14.29
C ARG A 460 43.18 31.52 13.31
N GLN A 461 44.21 31.03 12.63
CA GLN A 461 44.82 31.76 11.53
C GLN A 461 43.92 31.67 10.28
N ILE A 462 43.66 32.80 9.64
CA ILE A 462 42.92 32.87 8.37
C ILE A 462 43.81 33.52 7.32
N ILE A 463 44.03 32.83 6.20
CA ILE A 463 44.75 33.33 5.04
C ILE A 463 43.72 33.50 3.91
N MET A 464 43.53 34.73 3.45
CA MET A 464 42.54 35.03 2.40
C MET A 464 43.21 35.65 1.18
N VAL A 465 42.80 35.18 0.00
CA VAL A 465 43.10 35.82 -1.28
C VAL A 465 41.85 36.61 -1.67
N THR A 466 41.97 37.94 -1.78
CA THR A 466 40.81 38.80 -2.04
C THR A 466 41.18 40.03 -2.85
N HIS A 467 40.23 40.52 -3.62
CA HIS A 467 40.28 41.82 -4.30
C HIS A 467 39.28 42.81 -3.68
N ASN A 468 38.61 42.44 -2.59
CA ASN A 468 37.60 43.28 -1.95
C ASN A 468 38.19 44.10 -0.78
N PRO A 469 38.09 45.44 -0.80
CA PRO A 469 38.57 46.28 0.30
C PRO A 469 37.86 46.00 1.62
N ASN A 470 36.61 45.52 1.61
CA ASN A 470 35.91 45.17 2.85
C ASN A 470 36.57 43.99 3.58
N LEU A 471 37.12 43.02 2.84
CA LEU A 471 37.79 41.87 3.44
C LEU A 471 39.24 42.17 3.83
N ALA A 472 39.95 42.99 3.05
CA ALA A 472 41.33 43.35 3.38
C ALA A 472 41.42 44.43 4.49
N VAL A 473 40.56 45.45 4.42
CA VAL A 473 40.62 46.64 5.30
C VAL A 473 39.58 46.55 6.40
N VAL A 474 38.31 46.34 6.06
CA VAL A 474 37.23 46.40 7.06
C VAL A 474 37.28 45.19 8.00
N ALA A 475 37.72 44.01 7.52
CA ALA A 475 38.04 42.85 8.37
C ALA A 475 39.33 42.99 9.19
N ASP A 476 40.03 44.12 9.04
CA ASP A 476 41.18 44.52 9.86
C ASP A 476 42.38 43.57 9.74
N ALA A 477 42.82 43.25 8.53
CA ALA A 477 43.88 42.26 8.32
C ALA A 477 45.23 42.69 8.96
N GLU A 478 45.82 41.80 9.78
CA GLU A 478 47.08 42.06 10.48
C GLU A 478 48.29 42.11 9.54
N GLN A 479 48.26 41.31 8.47
CA GLN A 479 49.33 41.22 7.49
C GLN A 479 48.75 41.17 6.08
N ILE A 480 49.23 42.08 5.24
CA ILE A 480 48.93 42.10 3.82
C ILE A 480 50.11 41.52 3.05
N ILE A 481 49.82 40.57 2.16
CA ILE A 481 50.77 40.04 1.18
C ILE A 481 50.37 40.61 -0.18
N TYR A 482 51.14 41.57 -0.66
CA TYR A 482 50.97 42.13 -2.00
C TYR A 482 51.76 41.30 -3.00
N VAL A 483 51.10 40.93 -4.09
CA VAL A 483 51.68 40.16 -5.20
C VAL A 483 51.53 40.96 -6.48
N ASN A 484 52.60 41.04 -7.28
CA ASN A 484 52.59 41.69 -8.58
C ASN A 484 53.25 40.81 -9.64
N ILE A 485 52.62 40.77 -10.82
CA ILE A 485 53.13 40.10 -12.00
C ILE A 485 53.33 41.17 -13.08
N ASP A 486 54.60 41.45 -13.40
CA ASP A 486 54.95 42.36 -14.49
C ASP A 486 54.79 41.64 -15.84
N LYS A 487 53.62 41.82 -16.45
CA LYS A 487 53.28 41.23 -17.76
C LYS A 487 54.17 41.74 -18.89
N ALA A 488 54.75 42.94 -18.77
CA ALA A 488 55.62 43.51 -19.80
C ALA A 488 57.03 42.93 -19.73
N ASN A 489 57.49 42.55 -18.53
CA ASN A 489 58.80 41.96 -18.29
C ASN A 489 58.72 40.43 -18.12
N GLY A 490 58.11 39.73 -19.08
CA GLY A 490 58.10 38.26 -19.11
C GLY A 490 57.33 37.61 -17.96
N ASN A 491 56.32 38.27 -17.40
CA ASN A 491 55.56 37.84 -16.22
C ASN A 491 56.44 37.71 -14.96
N ALA A 492 57.43 38.60 -14.78
CA ALA A 492 58.25 38.62 -13.58
C ALA A 492 57.39 38.76 -12.32
N PHE A 493 57.53 37.81 -11.40
CA PHE A 493 56.79 37.75 -10.14
C PHE A 493 57.54 38.50 -9.05
N SER A 494 56.82 39.32 -8.28
CA SER A 494 57.35 39.98 -7.09
C SER A 494 56.31 39.97 -5.98
N SER A 495 56.77 39.93 -4.73
CA SER A 495 55.90 40.01 -3.55
C SER A 495 56.49 40.92 -2.49
N SER A 496 55.62 41.55 -1.71
CA SER A 496 55.99 42.34 -0.53
C SER A 496 54.98 42.09 0.58
N THR A 497 55.42 42.16 1.82
CA THR A 497 54.54 41.94 2.97
C THR A 497 54.67 43.07 3.99
N GLY A 498 53.60 43.35 4.71
CA GLY A 498 53.60 44.32 5.79
C GLY A 498 52.21 44.51 6.39
N ALA A 499 52.15 45.21 7.52
CA ALA A 499 50.90 45.62 8.14
C ALA A 499 50.21 46.73 7.33
N ILE A 500 48.91 46.93 7.54
CA ILE A 500 48.11 47.91 6.79
C ILE A 500 48.53 49.37 7.05
N GLU A 501 49.16 49.64 8.20
CA GLU A 501 49.68 50.94 8.62
C GLU A 501 51.01 51.29 7.95
N ASN A 502 51.71 50.32 7.34
CA ASN A 502 52.93 50.60 6.61
C ASN A 502 52.61 51.53 5.42
N PRO A 503 53.24 52.72 5.31
CA PRO A 503 52.92 53.70 4.27
C PRO A 503 53.03 53.16 2.84
N GLU A 504 54.00 52.27 2.60
CA GLU A 504 54.20 51.65 1.29
C GLU A 504 53.08 50.65 0.97
N MET A 505 52.69 49.81 1.94
CA MET A 505 51.58 48.87 1.78
C MET A 505 50.24 49.60 1.65
N ASN A 506 50.01 50.64 2.46
CA ASN A 506 48.81 51.46 2.41
C ASN A 506 48.61 52.07 1.03
N LYS A 507 49.69 52.61 0.42
CA LYS A 507 49.66 53.14 -0.93
C LYS A 507 49.29 52.08 -1.95
N ARG A 508 49.95 50.91 -1.92
CA ARG A 508 49.66 49.78 -2.82
C ARG A 508 48.22 49.30 -2.70
N LEU A 509 47.70 49.26 -1.48
CA LEU A 509 46.34 48.82 -1.18
C LEU A 509 45.29 49.79 -1.72
N VAL A 510 45.50 51.10 -1.57
CA VAL A 510 44.65 52.14 -2.20
C VAL A 510 44.72 52.07 -3.73
N ASP A 511 45.90 51.83 -4.28
CA ASP A 511 46.09 51.76 -5.72
C ASP A 511 45.35 50.55 -6.35
N ILE A 512 45.38 49.38 -5.71
CA ILE A 512 44.68 48.18 -6.20
C ILE A 512 43.19 48.20 -5.86
N LEU A 513 42.84 48.34 -4.58
CA LEU A 513 41.49 48.05 -4.10
C LEU A 513 40.54 49.24 -4.30
N GLU A 514 41.07 50.47 -4.31
CA GLU A 514 40.27 51.71 -4.43
C GLU A 514 40.46 52.43 -5.78
N GLY A 515 41.34 51.92 -6.65
CA GLY A 515 41.57 52.45 -7.99
C GLY A 515 42.33 53.78 -8.00
N THR A 516 43.32 53.93 -7.10
CA THR A 516 44.21 55.09 -6.87
C THR A 516 43.66 56.23 -6.00
N ARG A 517 44.57 56.90 -5.28
CA ARG A 517 44.24 58.01 -4.36
C ARG A 517 43.39 59.13 -5.01
N PRO A 518 43.67 59.60 -6.24
CA PRO A 518 42.86 60.63 -6.88
C PRO A 518 41.42 60.19 -7.19
N ALA A 519 41.22 58.91 -7.54
CA ALA A 519 39.88 58.37 -7.80
C ALA A 519 39.07 58.27 -6.51
N PHE A 520 39.70 57.79 -5.43
CA PHE A 520 39.11 57.74 -4.10
C PHE A 520 38.70 59.14 -3.61
N ASP A 521 39.59 60.13 -3.71
CA ASP A 521 39.31 61.49 -3.27
C ASP A 521 38.19 62.16 -4.08
N LYS A 522 38.13 61.91 -5.41
CA LYS A 522 37.01 62.36 -6.25
C LYS A 522 35.67 61.75 -5.81
N ARG A 523 35.62 60.45 -5.48
CA ARG A 523 34.41 59.79 -4.95
C ARG A 523 34.01 60.37 -3.61
N ARG A 524 34.96 60.51 -2.68
CA ARG A 524 34.73 61.10 -1.35
C ARG A 524 34.17 62.52 -1.44
N LEU A 525 34.73 63.36 -2.32
CA LEU A 525 34.25 64.73 -2.53
C LEU A 525 32.86 64.79 -3.18
N ARG A 526 32.51 63.83 -4.05
CA ARG A 526 31.17 63.70 -4.64
C ARG A 526 30.11 63.24 -3.63
N TYR A 527 30.48 62.40 -2.67
CA TYR A 527 29.58 61.87 -1.64
C TYR A 527 29.46 62.74 -0.39
N LYS A 528 30.19 63.87 -0.32
CA LYS A 528 29.91 64.90 0.69
C LYS A 528 28.51 65.47 0.45
N GLN A 529 27.50 64.86 1.06
CA GLN A 529 26.28 65.57 1.41
C GLN A 529 26.67 66.69 2.38
N ASN A 530 26.02 67.85 2.24
CA ASN A 530 26.10 68.95 3.19
C ASN A 530 25.55 68.47 4.54
N GLU A 531 26.36 67.79 5.35
CA GLU A 531 26.10 67.66 6.77
C GLU A 531 26.21 69.08 7.35
N SER A 532 25.04 69.67 7.61
CA SER A 532 24.82 71.01 8.18
C SER A 532 24.39 70.85 9.62
#